data_AF-A0A485NC49-F1
#
_entry.id   AF-A0A485NC49-F1
#
_cell.length_a   1.000
_cell.length_b   1.000
_cell.length_c   1.000
_cell.angle_alpha   90.00
_cell.angle_beta   90.00
_cell.angle_gamma   90.00
#
_symmetry.space_group_name_H-M   'P 1'
#
loop_
_entity.id
_entity.type
_entity.pdbx_description
1 polymer ?
#
loop_
_entity_poly.entity_id
_entity_poly.type
_entity_poly.pdbx_seq_one_letter_code
_entity_poly.pdbx_strand_id
1 'polypeptide(L)'
;MCFAARNLSMPDLENRLIELHSPDSRNTLILRCKDTATAHSWFVAIHTNIMALLPQVLAELNAMLGATSTAGGSKEVKHIAWLAEQAKLDGGRQQWRPVLMAVTEKDLLLYDCMPWTRDAWASPCHSYPLVATRLVHSGSGCRSPSLGSDLTFATRTGSRQGIEMHLFRVETHRDLSTWTRILVQGCHAAAELIKEVSLGCTLNGQEVRLTVHYENGFTVSKENGGSSSILYRYPFERLKMSADDGIRNLYLDFGGPEGELTMDLHSCPKPIVFVLHTFLSAKVTRMGLLV
;
A
#
# COMPACT_ATOMS: atom_id res chain seq x y z
N MET A 1 -6.33 -2.94 -20.18
CA MET A 1 -5.76 -1.58 -20.06
C MET A 1 -4.31 -1.60 -20.55
N CYS A 2 -4.00 -0.99 -21.70
CA CYS A 2 -2.62 -0.76 -22.13
C CYS A 2 -2.00 0.41 -21.35
N PHE A 3 -0.68 0.61 -21.48
CA PHE A 3 -0.01 1.76 -20.86
C PHE A 3 1.10 2.33 -21.73
N ALA A 4 1.38 3.62 -21.51
CA ALA A 4 2.52 4.31 -22.08
C ALA A 4 3.58 4.51 -21.00
N ALA A 5 4.85 4.31 -21.36
CA ALA A 5 5.98 4.52 -20.46
C ALA A 5 7.14 5.17 -21.23
N ARG A 6 8.10 5.71 -20.48
CA ARG A 6 9.38 6.18 -21.03
C ARG A 6 10.53 5.54 -20.27
N ASN A 7 11.59 5.17 -21.00
CA ASN A 7 12.83 4.63 -20.41
C ASN A 7 12.56 3.49 -19.41
N LEU A 8 11.68 2.55 -19.79
CA LEU A 8 11.27 1.42 -18.96
C LEU A 8 12.00 0.15 -19.39
N SER A 9 11.78 -0.27 -20.63
CA SER A 9 12.41 -1.47 -21.20
C SER A 9 13.66 -1.14 -22.03
N MET A 10 13.71 0.07 -22.59
CA MET A 10 14.80 0.49 -23.48
C MET A 10 15.45 1.79 -22.98
N PRO A 11 16.79 1.82 -22.82
CA PRO A 11 17.51 3.04 -22.46
C PRO A 11 17.29 4.16 -23.48
N ASP A 12 16.82 5.32 -23.03
CA ASP A 12 16.55 6.49 -23.86
C ASP A 12 17.39 7.70 -23.44
N LEU A 13 18.67 7.70 -23.80
CA LEU A 13 19.61 8.78 -23.47
C LEU A 13 19.23 10.13 -24.07
N GLU A 14 18.44 10.13 -25.15
CA GLU A 14 18.07 11.33 -25.89
C GLU A 14 16.66 11.84 -25.53
N ASN A 15 15.93 11.11 -24.68
CA ASN A 15 14.54 11.38 -24.32
C ASN A 15 13.61 11.51 -25.55
N ARG A 16 13.81 10.65 -26.57
CA ARG A 16 13.06 10.66 -27.83
C ARG A 16 12.16 9.44 -28.03
N LEU A 17 12.15 8.50 -27.10
CA LEU A 17 11.41 7.25 -27.20
C LEU A 17 10.12 7.31 -26.38
N ILE A 18 9.07 6.72 -26.94
CA ILE A 18 7.82 6.42 -26.26
C ILE A 18 7.61 4.92 -26.36
N GLU A 19 7.34 4.27 -25.23
CA GLU A 19 7.03 2.86 -25.20
C GLU A 19 5.52 2.68 -24.98
N LEU A 20 4.86 1.92 -25.85
CA LEU A 20 3.47 1.50 -25.69
C LEU A 20 3.43 0.01 -25.41
N HIS A 21 2.82 -0.37 -24.30
CA HIS A 21 2.81 -1.73 -23.80
C HIS A 21 1.39 -2.30 -23.83
N SER A 22 1.26 -3.55 -24.25
CA SER A 22 0.00 -4.29 -24.22
C SER A 22 -0.47 -4.54 -22.78
N PRO A 23 -1.78 -4.80 -22.55
CA PRO A 23 -2.30 -5.06 -21.21
C PRO A 23 -1.75 -6.30 -20.50
N ASP A 24 -1.06 -7.18 -21.21
CA ASP A 24 -0.40 -8.36 -20.65
C ASP A 24 1.11 -8.17 -20.50
N SER A 25 1.63 -6.97 -20.80
CA SER A 25 3.05 -6.59 -20.84
C SER A 25 3.92 -7.43 -21.80
N ARG A 26 3.32 -8.24 -22.69
CA ARG A 26 4.05 -9.13 -23.61
C ARG A 26 4.45 -8.50 -24.94
N ASN A 27 3.72 -7.47 -25.37
CA ASN A 27 3.97 -6.79 -26.63
C ASN A 27 4.29 -5.32 -26.36
N THR A 28 5.37 -4.83 -26.96
CA THR A 28 5.82 -3.45 -26.80
C THR A 28 6.07 -2.82 -28.17
N LEU A 29 5.56 -1.61 -28.37
CA LEU A 29 5.90 -0.76 -29.51
C LEU A 29 6.79 0.39 -29.01
N ILE A 30 7.96 0.54 -29.62
CA ILE A 30 8.89 1.62 -29.30
C ILE A 30 8.84 2.63 -30.45
N LEU A 31 8.33 3.82 -30.17
CA LEU A 31 8.21 4.90 -31.14
C LEU A 31 9.33 5.91 -30.88
N ARG A 32 10.14 6.17 -31.91
CA ARG A 32 11.18 7.20 -31.87
C ARG A 32 10.68 8.48 -32.54
N CYS A 33 10.64 9.57 -31.80
CA CYS A 33 10.26 10.87 -32.31
C CYS A 33 11.49 11.64 -32.84
N LYS A 34 11.24 12.67 -33.65
CA LYS A 34 12.29 13.53 -34.22
C LYS A 34 13.16 14.20 -33.16
N ASP A 35 12.54 14.69 -32.09
CA ASP A 35 13.14 15.45 -31.00
C ASP A 35 12.40 15.20 -29.68
N THR A 36 13.01 15.62 -28.57
CA THR A 36 12.50 15.44 -27.21
C THR A 36 11.16 16.14 -26.98
N ALA A 37 10.96 17.32 -27.58
CA ALA A 37 9.71 18.08 -27.44
C ALA A 37 8.53 17.34 -28.08
N THR A 38 8.75 16.74 -29.26
CA THR A 38 7.77 15.94 -29.97
C THR A 38 7.45 14.65 -29.22
N ALA A 39 8.48 13.97 -28.68
CA ALA A 39 8.29 12.80 -27.83
C ALA A 39 7.45 13.13 -26.60
N HIS A 40 7.76 14.23 -25.91
CA HIS A 40 7.01 14.67 -24.74
C HIS A 40 5.55 15.01 -25.09
N SER A 41 5.32 15.74 -26.19
CA SER A 41 3.97 16.10 -26.64
C SER A 41 3.10 14.87 -26.95
N TRP A 42 3.64 13.92 -27.72
CA TRP A 42 2.95 12.66 -28.01
C TRP A 42 2.72 11.82 -26.77
N PHE A 43 3.72 11.71 -25.89
CA PHE A 43 3.59 11.00 -24.62
C PHE A 43 2.45 11.58 -23.78
N VAL A 44 2.43 12.89 -23.57
CA VAL A 44 1.39 13.57 -22.79
C VAL A 44 0.01 13.36 -23.40
N ALA A 45 -0.11 13.47 -24.73
CA ALA A 45 -1.37 13.23 -25.43
C ALA A 45 -1.88 11.80 -25.23
N ILE A 46 -1.03 10.79 -25.42
CA ILE A 46 -1.40 9.38 -25.25
C ILE A 46 -1.73 9.09 -23.78
N HIS A 47 -0.85 9.46 -22.85
CA HIS A 47 -1.02 9.21 -21.42
C HIS A 47 -2.30 9.85 -20.88
N THR A 48 -2.60 11.09 -21.29
CA THR A 48 -3.84 11.79 -20.88
C THR A 48 -5.08 11.06 -21.36
N ASN A 49 -5.08 10.51 -22.58
CA ASN A 49 -6.21 9.71 -23.08
C ASN A 49 -6.36 8.40 -22.31
N ILE A 50 -5.27 7.71 -21.97
CA ILE A 50 -5.32 6.49 -21.14
C ILE A 50 -5.91 6.82 -19.77
N MET A 51 -5.48 7.91 -19.14
CA MET A 51 -6.01 8.36 -17.84
C MET A 51 -7.48 8.79 -17.91
N ALA A 52 -7.92 9.39 -19.02
CA ALA A 52 -9.32 9.78 -19.21
C ALA A 52 -10.26 8.57 -19.31
N LEU A 53 -9.77 7.40 -19.72
CA LEU A 53 -10.54 6.15 -19.78
C LEU A 53 -10.62 5.42 -18.43
N LEU A 54 -9.80 5.80 -17.45
CA LEU A 54 -9.75 5.12 -16.14
C LEU A 54 -11.11 5.02 -15.44
N PRO A 55 -11.96 6.06 -15.39
CA PRO A 55 -13.27 5.96 -14.73
C PRO A 55 -14.16 4.88 -15.36
N GLN A 56 -14.15 4.76 -16.69
CA GLN A 56 -14.89 3.72 -17.40
C GLN A 56 -14.33 2.32 -17.08
N VAL A 57 -13.00 2.17 -17.09
CA VAL A 57 -12.33 0.91 -16.72
C VAL A 57 -12.72 0.49 -15.30
N LEU A 58 -12.73 1.42 -14.33
CA LEU A 58 -13.14 1.13 -12.96
C LEU A 58 -14.61 0.73 -12.85
N ALA A 59 -15.51 1.38 -13.60
CA ALA A 59 -16.92 1.03 -13.61
C ALA A 59 -17.17 -0.38 -14.16
N GLU A 60 -16.58 -0.71 -15.31
CA GLU A 60 -16.67 -2.04 -15.93
C GLU A 60 -16.07 -3.12 -15.02
N LEU A 61 -14.89 -2.83 -14.43
CA LEU A 61 -14.21 -3.71 -13.49
C LEU A 61 -15.07 -4.00 -12.25
N ASN A 62 -15.58 -2.96 -11.59
CA ASN A 62 -16.39 -3.12 -10.39
C ASN A 62 -17.74 -3.80 -10.69
N ALA A 63 -18.33 -3.58 -11.87
CA ALA A 63 -19.52 -4.32 -12.29
C ALA A 63 -19.23 -5.82 -12.45
N MET A 64 -18.10 -6.17 -13.07
CA MET A 64 -17.67 -7.56 -13.23
C MET A 64 -17.38 -8.23 -11.87
N LEU A 65 -16.78 -7.52 -10.92
CA LEU A 65 -16.50 -8.04 -9.58
C LEU A 65 -17.76 -8.14 -8.69
N GLY A 66 -18.67 -7.18 -8.81
CA GLY A 66 -19.86 -7.04 -7.97
C GLY A 66 -21.03 -7.97 -8.32
N ALA A 67 -21.08 -8.53 -9.54
CA ALA A 67 -22.21 -9.30 -10.04
C ALA A 67 -22.57 -10.58 -9.23
N THR A 68 -21.74 -11.01 -8.29
CA THR A 68 -22.00 -12.17 -7.41
C THR A 68 -21.42 -12.01 -5.99
N SER A 69 -21.05 -10.79 -5.58
CA SER A 69 -20.54 -10.59 -4.21
C SER A 69 -21.68 -10.69 -3.21
N THR A 70 -21.61 -11.67 -2.31
CA THR A 70 -22.49 -11.74 -1.14
C THR A 70 -22.28 -10.52 -0.24
N ALA A 71 -23.36 -10.01 0.35
CA ALA A 71 -23.34 -8.85 1.24
C ALA A 71 -22.25 -8.98 2.32
N GLY A 72 -21.32 -8.01 2.36
CA GLY A 72 -20.28 -7.90 3.39
C GLY A 72 -18.82 -7.95 2.91
N GLY A 73 -18.56 -8.33 1.66
CA GLY A 73 -17.21 -8.48 1.09
C GLY A 73 -16.91 -7.55 -0.09
N SER A 74 -17.25 -6.26 0.01
CA SER A 74 -16.92 -5.29 -1.05
C SER A 74 -15.40 -5.25 -1.26
N LYS A 75 -14.95 -5.69 -2.44
CA LYS A 75 -13.60 -5.48 -2.97
C LYS A 75 -13.65 -4.41 -4.05
N GLU A 76 -14.40 -3.33 -3.81
CA GLU A 76 -14.49 -2.23 -4.78
C GLU A 76 -13.08 -1.70 -5.04
N VAL A 77 -12.68 -1.73 -6.31
CA VAL A 77 -11.41 -1.19 -6.77
C VAL A 77 -11.59 0.32 -6.92
N LYS A 78 -10.87 1.08 -6.09
CA LYS A 78 -10.89 2.54 -6.05
C LYS A 78 -9.92 3.16 -7.05
N HIS A 79 -8.83 2.47 -7.35
CA HIS A 79 -7.86 2.90 -8.33
C HIS A 79 -7.09 1.73 -8.93
N ILE A 80 -6.66 1.88 -10.18
CA ILE A 80 -5.79 0.92 -10.87
C ILE A 80 -4.94 1.67 -11.89
N ALA A 81 -3.64 1.40 -11.92
CA ALA A 81 -2.80 1.84 -13.04
C ALA A 81 -1.51 1.02 -13.14
N TRP A 82 -0.92 1.06 -14.33
CA TRP A 82 0.42 0.55 -14.57
C TRP A 82 1.48 1.49 -13.99
N LEU A 83 2.47 0.90 -13.33
CA LEU A 83 3.61 1.55 -12.71
C LEU A 83 4.89 0.82 -13.10
N ALA A 84 6.03 1.46 -12.85
CA ALA A 84 7.32 0.81 -12.93
C ALA A 84 7.80 0.48 -11.51
N GLU A 85 7.94 -0.78 -11.15
CA GLU A 85 8.47 -1.21 -9.86
C GLU A 85 9.97 -1.50 -9.96
N GLN A 86 10.73 -1.08 -8.96
CA GLN A 86 12.15 -1.41 -8.88
C GLN A 86 12.33 -2.86 -8.44
N ALA A 87 12.78 -3.70 -9.36
CA ALA A 87 13.22 -5.06 -9.08
C ALA A 87 14.73 -5.07 -8.77
N LYS A 88 15.12 -5.84 -7.73
CA LYS A 88 16.51 -6.16 -7.46
C LYS A 88 16.86 -7.44 -8.24
N LEU A 89 17.82 -7.32 -9.15
CA LEU A 89 18.36 -8.45 -9.88
C LEU A 89 19.56 -9.03 -9.13
N ASP A 90 19.92 -10.26 -9.48
CA ASP A 90 21.15 -10.90 -9.03
C ASP A 90 22.36 -10.02 -9.36
N GLY A 91 23.29 -9.91 -8.41
CA GLY A 91 24.46 -9.03 -8.53
C GLY A 91 24.19 -7.56 -8.19
N GLY A 92 23.05 -7.23 -7.58
CA GLY A 92 22.76 -5.90 -7.02
C GLY A 92 22.35 -4.85 -8.05
N ARG A 93 22.14 -5.24 -9.31
CA ARG A 93 21.61 -4.36 -10.35
C ARG A 93 20.13 -4.06 -10.07
N GLN A 94 19.73 -2.82 -10.31
CA GLN A 94 18.35 -2.37 -10.20
C GLN A 94 17.77 -2.23 -11.60
N GLN A 95 16.57 -2.75 -11.82
CA GLN A 95 15.84 -2.58 -13.07
C GLN A 95 14.39 -2.21 -12.76
N TRP A 96 13.82 -1.34 -13.59
CA TRP A 96 12.40 -1.05 -13.57
C TRP A 96 11.64 -2.15 -14.33
N ARG A 97 10.64 -2.76 -13.70
CA ARG A 97 9.70 -3.70 -14.35
C ARG A 97 8.29 -3.12 -14.33
N PRO A 98 7.47 -3.36 -15.36
CA PRO A 98 6.07 -2.97 -15.30
C PRO A 98 5.34 -3.80 -14.22
N VAL A 99 4.50 -3.13 -13.44
CA VAL A 99 3.57 -3.77 -12.50
C VAL A 99 2.23 -3.06 -12.58
N LEU A 100 1.14 -3.81 -12.54
CA LEU A 100 -0.20 -3.25 -12.39
C LEU A 100 -0.54 -3.19 -10.92
N MET A 101 -0.72 -1.98 -10.38
CA MET A 101 -1.16 -1.78 -9.01
C MET A 101 -2.65 -1.46 -8.98
N ALA A 102 -3.39 -2.14 -8.10
CA ALA A 102 -4.78 -1.83 -7.79
C ALA A 102 -4.93 -1.52 -6.30
N VAL A 103 -5.74 -0.51 -5.96
CA VAL A 103 -6.09 -0.15 -4.59
C VAL A 103 -7.58 -0.36 -4.41
N THR A 104 -7.93 -1.20 -3.44
CA THR A 104 -9.31 -1.47 -3.02
C THR A 104 -9.63 -0.68 -1.75
N GLU A 105 -10.77 -0.96 -1.12
CA GLU A 105 -11.12 -0.38 0.18
C GLU A 105 -10.21 -0.84 1.32
N LYS A 106 -9.57 -2.01 1.19
CA LYS A 106 -8.82 -2.64 2.28
C LYS A 106 -7.40 -3.04 1.91
N ASP A 107 -7.13 -3.28 0.63
CA ASP A 107 -5.89 -3.89 0.15
C ASP A 107 -5.28 -3.12 -1.03
N LEU A 108 -3.94 -3.08 -1.05
CA LEU A 108 -3.11 -2.78 -2.20
C LEU A 108 -2.69 -4.10 -2.85
N LEU A 109 -2.98 -4.25 -4.14
CA LEU A 109 -2.79 -5.47 -4.91
C LEU A 109 -1.81 -5.20 -6.05
N LEU A 110 -0.88 -6.13 -6.29
CA LEU A 110 0.07 -6.08 -7.40
C LEU A 110 -0.15 -7.27 -8.35
N TYR A 111 -0.14 -7.00 -9.65
CA TYR A 111 -0.27 -7.99 -10.72
C TYR A 111 0.79 -7.77 -11.80
N ASP A 112 1.24 -8.86 -12.43
CA ASP A 112 2.18 -8.79 -13.55
C ASP A 112 1.49 -8.50 -14.90
N CYS A 113 0.17 -8.66 -14.96
CA CYS A 113 -0.67 -8.41 -16.14
C CYS A 113 -2.04 -7.89 -15.73
N MET A 114 -2.80 -7.31 -16.67
CA MET A 114 -4.21 -7.00 -16.46
C MET A 114 -5.01 -8.29 -16.25
N PRO A 115 -5.60 -8.52 -15.06
CA PRO A 115 -6.52 -9.63 -14.86
C PRO A 115 -7.83 -9.42 -15.63
N TRP A 116 -8.21 -10.41 -16.43
CA TRP A 116 -9.42 -10.39 -17.29
C TRP A 116 -10.57 -11.24 -16.74
N THR A 117 -10.29 -12.08 -15.74
CA THR A 117 -11.28 -12.96 -15.12
C THR A 117 -11.34 -12.69 -13.62
N ARG A 118 -12.45 -13.08 -13.00
CA ARG A 118 -12.65 -12.95 -11.55
C ARG A 118 -11.63 -13.76 -10.75
N ASP A 119 -11.28 -14.96 -11.24
CA ASP A 119 -10.29 -15.81 -10.58
C ASP A 119 -8.88 -15.21 -10.64
N ALA A 120 -8.54 -14.57 -11.76
CA ALA A 120 -7.28 -13.83 -11.87
C ALA A 120 -7.24 -12.64 -10.91
N TRP A 121 -8.36 -11.91 -10.77
CA TRP A 121 -8.52 -10.85 -9.77
C TRP A 121 -8.47 -11.34 -8.32
N ALA A 122 -8.87 -12.58 -8.06
CA ALA A 122 -8.75 -13.18 -6.74
C ALA A 122 -7.33 -13.63 -6.39
N SER A 123 -6.42 -13.64 -7.38
CA SER A 123 -5.08 -14.21 -7.28
C SER A 123 -3.99 -13.19 -7.65
N PRO A 124 -3.85 -12.07 -6.91
CA PRO A 124 -2.76 -11.13 -7.13
C PRO A 124 -1.39 -11.76 -6.85
N CYS A 125 -0.34 -11.24 -7.49
CA CYS A 125 1.04 -11.64 -7.19
C CYS A 125 1.41 -11.26 -5.75
N HIS A 126 0.96 -10.06 -5.32
CA HIS A 126 1.10 -9.60 -3.94
C HIS A 126 -0.19 -8.91 -3.46
N SER A 127 -0.54 -9.13 -2.19
CA SER A 127 -1.69 -8.51 -1.53
C SER A 127 -1.28 -7.94 -0.18
N TYR A 128 -1.43 -6.62 -0.02
CA TYR A 128 -0.99 -5.88 1.15
C TYR A 128 -2.15 -5.15 1.80
N PRO A 129 -2.51 -5.45 3.07
CA PRO A 129 -3.56 -4.72 3.78
C PRO A 129 -3.17 -3.25 3.95
N LEU A 130 -4.00 -2.33 3.47
CA LEU A 130 -3.77 -0.89 3.53
C LEU A 130 -3.56 -0.40 4.98
N VAL A 131 -4.25 -1.00 5.95
CA VAL A 131 -4.05 -0.67 7.37
C VAL A 131 -2.64 -1.01 7.88
N ALA A 132 -1.98 -1.99 7.26
CA ALA A 132 -0.62 -2.39 7.57
C ALA A 132 0.42 -1.87 6.55
N THR A 133 0.01 -1.01 5.60
CA THR A 133 0.86 -0.41 4.57
C THR A 133 1.05 1.08 4.84
N ARG A 134 2.24 1.61 4.55
CA ARG A 134 2.57 3.03 4.69
C ARG A 134 3.33 3.54 3.47
N LEU A 135 2.99 4.76 3.06
CA LEU A 135 3.81 5.55 2.15
C LEU A 135 5.00 6.13 2.93
N VAL A 136 6.22 5.89 2.49
CA VAL A 136 7.44 6.36 3.18
C VAL A 136 8.28 7.35 2.37
N HIS A 137 8.09 7.38 1.06
CA HIS A 137 8.75 8.31 0.17
C HIS A 137 7.78 8.69 -0.95
N SER A 138 7.81 9.96 -1.36
CA SER A 138 7.15 10.45 -2.56
C SER A 138 7.89 11.70 -3.03
N GLY A 139 8.47 11.65 -4.23
CA GLY A 139 9.24 12.76 -4.76
C GLY A 139 10.15 12.38 -5.92
N SER A 140 10.90 13.37 -6.40
CA SER A 140 12.04 13.15 -7.28
C SER A 140 13.23 12.67 -6.44
N GLY A 141 13.97 11.68 -6.94
CA GLY A 141 15.18 11.14 -6.28
C GLY A 141 16.33 12.16 -6.15
N CYS A 142 16.27 13.32 -6.81
CA CYS A 142 17.27 14.38 -6.71
C CYS A 142 16.73 15.59 -5.93
N ARG A 143 17.57 16.16 -5.04
CA ARG A 143 17.31 17.43 -4.33
C ARG A 143 17.24 18.66 -5.27
N SER A 144 17.42 18.49 -6.57
CA SER A 144 17.24 19.50 -7.62
C SER A 144 16.43 18.91 -8.78
N PRO A 145 15.46 19.65 -9.34
CA PRO A 145 14.69 19.19 -10.49
C PRO A 145 15.56 19.26 -11.75
N SER A 146 16.22 18.16 -12.10
CA SER A 146 16.76 17.95 -13.45
C SER A 146 15.69 17.29 -14.34
N LEU A 147 15.66 17.68 -15.62
CA LEU A 147 14.92 16.94 -16.65
C LEU A 147 15.44 15.49 -16.64
N GLY A 148 14.56 14.52 -16.36
CA GLY A 148 14.92 13.11 -16.32
C GLY A 148 15.17 12.50 -14.94
N SER A 149 14.86 13.22 -13.85
CA SER A 149 14.81 12.58 -12.52
C SER A 149 13.56 11.71 -12.38
N ASP A 150 13.76 10.45 -11.98
CA ASP A 150 12.65 9.51 -11.76
C ASP A 150 11.72 10.04 -10.67
N LEU A 151 10.42 10.12 -10.98
CA LEU A 151 9.37 10.43 -10.03
C LEU A 151 8.99 9.15 -9.33
N THR A 152 9.30 9.03 -8.05
CA THR A 152 9.13 7.78 -7.32
C THR A 152 8.35 7.94 -6.04
N PHE A 153 7.68 6.87 -5.64
CA PHE A 153 7.15 6.72 -4.31
C PHE A 153 7.46 5.32 -3.79
N ALA A 154 7.57 5.18 -2.47
CA ALA A 154 7.86 3.90 -1.84
C ALA A 154 6.80 3.53 -0.81
N THR A 155 6.41 2.26 -0.82
CA THR A 155 5.53 1.68 0.19
C THR A 155 6.32 0.73 1.08
N ARG A 156 5.93 0.67 2.35
CA ARG A 156 6.36 -0.36 3.29
C ARG A 156 5.13 -1.04 3.87
N THR A 157 5.14 -2.35 3.95
CA THR A 157 4.05 -3.13 4.54
C THR A 157 4.60 -4.03 5.64
N GLY A 158 3.99 -3.99 6.81
CA GLY A 158 4.28 -4.95 7.87
C GLY A 158 3.70 -6.31 7.51
N SER A 159 4.55 -7.34 7.42
CA SER A 159 4.17 -8.72 7.17
C SER A 159 4.71 -9.65 8.26
N ARG A 160 4.25 -10.91 8.29
CA ARG A 160 4.74 -11.90 9.24
C ARG A 160 6.22 -12.22 9.06
N GLN A 161 6.79 -11.89 7.89
CA GLN A 161 8.20 -12.11 7.56
C GLN A 161 9.05 -10.85 7.79
N GLY A 162 8.47 -9.74 8.24
CA GLY A 162 9.17 -8.48 8.48
C GLY A 162 8.51 -7.31 7.77
N ILE A 163 9.31 -6.50 7.07
CA ILE A 163 8.82 -5.33 6.34
C ILE A 163 9.11 -5.54 4.86
N GLU A 164 8.05 -5.61 4.08
CA GLU A 164 8.13 -5.63 2.62
C GLU A 164 8.17 -4.20 2.10
N MET A 165 9.06 -3.91 1.16
CA MET A 165 9.27 -2.58 0.62
C MET A 165 9.25 -2.62 -0.90
N HIS A 166 8.48 -1.73 -1.49
CA HIS A 166 8.41 -1.55 -2.93
C HIS A 166 8.68 -0.10 -3.28
N LEU A 167 9.53 0.13 -4.27
CA LEU A 167 9.76 1.44 -4.88
C LEU A 167 9.10 1.45 -6.25
N PHE A 168 8.25 2.43 -6.48
CA PHE A 168 7.52 2.60 -7.73
C PHE A 168 7.91 3.91 -8.38
N ARG A 169 8.05 3.90 -9.70
CA ARG A 169 8.21 5.07 -10.55
C ARG A 169 6.91 5.33 -11.31
N VAL A 170 6.56 6.60 -11.42
CA VAL A 170 5.41 7.11 -12.18
C VAL A 170 5.87 8.02 -13.31
N GLU A 171 4.99 8.25 -14.28
CA GLU A 171 5.36 8.97 -15.51
C GLU A 171 5.23 10.49 -15.41
N THR A 172 4.36 11.00 -14.53
CA THR A 172 4.10 12.44 -14.38
C THR A 172 3.96 12.86 -12.92
N HIS A 173 4.17 14.15 -12.63
CA HIS A 173 3.93 14.73 -11.30
C HIS A 173 2.47 14.60 -10.86
N ARG A 174 1.52 14.64 -11.81
CA ARG A 174 0.10 14.42 -11.55
C ARG A 174 -0.11 13.00 -11.03
N ASP A 175 0.47 12.00 -11.68
CA ASP A 175 0.38 10.62 -11.24
C ASP A 175 0.98 10.44 -9.84
N LEU A 176 2.15 11.05 -9.57
CA LEU A 176 2.79 10.98 -8.25
C LEU A 176 1.88 11.55 -7.15
N SER A 177 1.28 12.71 -7.40
CA SER A 177 0.34 13.35 -6.49
C SER A 177 -0.92 12.52 -6.28
N THR A 178 -1.48 11.98 -7.36
CA THR A 178 -2.66 11.10 -7.32
C THR A 178 -2.37 9.84 -6.52
N TRP A 179 -1.28 9.12 -6.79
CA TRP A 179 -0.90 7.91 -6.05
C TRP A 179 -0.61 8.19 -4.57
N THR A 180 0.11 9.27 -4.27
CA THR A 180 0.36 9.70 -2.89
C THR A 180 -0.96 9.91 -2.14
N ARG A 181 -1.89 10.64 -2.75
CA ARG A 181 -3.19 10.92 -2.16
C ARG A 181 -4.01 9.64 -1.96
N ILE A 182 -4.08 8.80 -2.98
CA ILE A 182 -4.86 7.55 -2.96
C ILE A 182 -4.34 6.60 -1.88
N LEU A 183 -3.03 6.47 -1.73
CA LEU A 183 -2.44 5.60 -0.72
C LEU A 183 -2.69 6.15 0.69
N VAL A 184 -2.44 7.44 0.94
CA VAL A 184 -2.66 8.03 2.26
C VAL A 184 -4.14 7.98 2.65
N GLN A 185 -5.03 8.45 1.77
CA GLN A 185 -6.47 8.44 2.03
C GLN A 185 -7.03 7.02 2.10
N GLY A 186 -6.53 6.11 1.28
CA GLY A 186 -6.89 4.69 1.30
C GLY A 186 -6.53 4.02 2.62
N CYS A 187 -5.32 4.23 3.14
CA CYS A 187 -4.91 3.73 4.46
C CYS A 187 -5.81 4.27 5.59
N HIS A 188 -6.17 5.56 5.55
CA HIS A 188 -7.05 6.16 6.55
C HIS A 188 -8.49 5.63 6.46
N ALA A 189 -9.05 5.56 5.25
CA ALA A 189 -10.38 4.99 5.02
C ALA A 189 -10.42 3.51 5.43
N ALA A 190 -9.38 2.74 5.14
CA ALA A 190 -9.28 1.35 5.56
C ALA A 190 -9.25 1.21 7.09
N ALA A 191 -8.57 2.12 7.80
CA ALA A 191 -8.58 2.14 9.27
C ALA A 191 -9.98 2.43 9.84
N GLU A 192 -10.69 3.38 9.23
CA GLU A 192 -12.07 3.69 9.62
C GLU A 192 -13.05 2.57 9.30
N LEU A 193 -12.83 1.83 8.22
CA LEU A 193 -13.66 0.70 7.80
C LEU A 193 -13.41 -0.55 8.64
N ILE A 194 -12.13 -0.88 8.90
CA ILE A 194 -11.75 -2.08 9.65
C ILE A 194 -12.09 -1.95 11.13
N LYS A 195 -11.97 -0.73 11.70
CA LYS A 195 -12.27 -0.36 13.09
C LYS A 195 -11.50 -1.09 14.18
N GLU A 196 -11.17 -2.36 14.05
CA GLU A 196 -10.44 -3.12 15.05
C GLU A 196 -9.58 -4.22 14.45
N VAL A 197 -8.45 -4.48 15.11
CA VAL A 197 -7.57 -5.60 14.79
C VAL A 197 -7.28 -6.35 16.08
N SER A 198 -7.48 -7.66 16.06
CA SER A 198 -7.22 -8.54 17.18
C SER A 198 -6.19 -9.59 16.83
N LEU A 199 -5.32 -9.92 17.78
CA LEU A 199 -4.35 -10.99 17.67
C LEU A 199 -4.20 -11.72 19.01
N GLY A 200 -3.90 -13.02 18.94
CA GLY A 200 -3.51 -13.80 20.11
C GLY A 200 -2.04 -13.54 20.45
N CYS A 201 -1.73 -13.44 21.73
CA CYS A 201 -0.38 -13.27 22.24
C CYS A 201 -0.25 -13.83 23.66
N THR A 202 0.97 -14.05 24.12
CA THR A 202 1.25 -14.45 25.50
C THR A 202 1.72 -13.23 26.30
N LEU A 203 1.12 -13.02 27.47
CA LEU A 203 1.50 -11.99 28.43
C LEU A 203 1.73 -12.65 29.79
N ASN A 204 2.94 -12.50 30.35
CA ASN A 204 3.33 -13.12 31.63
C ASN A 204 3.03 -14.63 31.71
N GLY A 205 3.27 -15.35 30.60
CA GLY A 205 3.02 -16.79 30.49
C GLY A 205 1.55 -17.19 30.34
N GLN A 206 0.63 -16.24 30.14
CA GLN A 206 -0.78 -16.49 29.92
C GLN A 206 -1.19 -16.14 28.49
N GLU A 207 -1.97 -17.01 27.85
CA GLU A 207 -2.61 -16.73 26.57
C GLU A 207 -3.68 -15.64 26.72
N VAL A 208 -3.51 -14.58 25.95
CA VAL A 208 -4.39 -13.41 25.94
C VAL A 208 -4.67 -12.99 24.49
N ARG A 209 -5.69 -12.17 24.31
CA ARG A 209 -6.02 -11.51 23.04
C ARG A 209 -5.77 -10.01 23.20
N LEU A 210 -4.85 -9.48 22.40
CA LEU A 210 -4.70 -8.04 22.22
C LEU A 210 -5.67 -7.59 21.12
N THR A 211 -6.56 -6.67 21.47
CA THR A 211 -7.42 -5.96 20.52
C THR A 211 -7.04 -4.49 20.50
N VAL A 212 -6.72 -4.00 19.32
CA VAL A 212 -6.51 -2.59 19.04
C VAL A 212 -7.73 -2.10 18.27
N HIS A 213 -8.56 -1.32 18.94
CA HIS A 213 -9.74 -0.71 18.34
C HIS A 213 -9.45 0.74 18.02
N TYR A 214 -9.77 1.17 16.80
CA TYR A 214 -9.58 2.51 16.25
C TYR A 214 -10.05 3.55 17.28
N GLU A 215 -11.32 3.60 17.69
CA GLU A 215 -11.74 4.56 18.74
C GLU A 215 -11.24 4.20 20.15
N ASN A 216 -11.60 3.01 20.64
CA ASN A 216 -11.51 2.63 22.06
C ASN A 216 -10.09 2.32 22.57
N GLY A 217 -9.08 2.29 21.69
CA GLY A 217 -7.70 2.00 22.05
C GLY A 217 -7.43 0.51 22.24
N PHE A 218 -6.70 0.18 23.28
CA PHE A 218 -6.14 -1.14 23.55
C PHE A 218 -7.01 -1.87 24.56
N THR A 219 -7.35 -3.12 24.27
CA THR A 219 -7.97 -4.04 25.21
C THR A 219 -7.18 -5.34 25.19
N VAL A 220 -6.76 -5.81 26.37
CA VAL A 220 -6.18 -7.13 26.57
C VAL A 220 -7.22 -7.96 27.29
N SER A 221 -7.67 -9.05 26.66
CA SER A 221 -8.62 -9.97 27.27
C SER A 221 -8.08 -11.38 27.35
N LYS A 222 -8.62 -12.16 28.26
CA LYS A 222 -8.34 -13.59 28.42
C LYS A 222 -9.61 -14.36 28.13
N GLU A 223 -9.52 -15.37 27.27
CA GLU A 223 -10.60 -16.33 27.04
C GLU A 223 -10.51 -17.45 28.07
N ASN A 224 -11.55 -17.59 28.91
CA ASN A 224 -11.71 -18.69 29.86
C ASN A 224 -13.04 -19.38 29.58
N GLY A 225 -13.00 -20.58 28.99
CA GLY A 225 -14.15 -21.49 28.90
C GLY A 225 -15.40 -20.87 28.25
N GLY A 226 -15.24 -20.03 27.23
CA GLY A 226 -16.34 -19.35 26.51
C GLY A 226 -16.70 -17.96 27.04
N SER A 227 -16.10 -17.51 28.15
CA SER A 227 -16.23 -16.15 28.68
C SER A 227 -14.92 -15.35 28.47
N SER A 228 -15.04 -14.10 28.01
CA SER A 228 -13.88 -13.22 27.81
C SER A 228 -13.79 -12.23 28.97
N SER A 229 -12.75 -12.36 29.80
CA SER A 229 -12.46 -11.41 30.88
C SER A 229 -11.45 -10.37 30.42
N ILE A 230 -11.77 -9.08 30.56
CA ILE A 230 -10.84 -7.99 30.23
C ILE A 230 -9.81 -7.88 31.37
N LEU A 231 -8.53 -7.96 31.01
CA LEU A 231 -7.41 -7.76 31.93
C LEU A 231 -7.00 -6.29 31.97
N TYR A 232 -6.85 -5.68 30.80
CA TYR A 232 -6.38 -4.32 30.65
C TYR A 232 -7.19 -3.56 29.59
N ARG A 233 -7.41 -2.27 29.82
CA ARG A 233 -7.99 -1.38 28.84
C ARG A 233 -7.37 0.01 28.94
N TYR A 234 -6.76 0.46 27.86
CA TYR A 234 -6.12 1.77 27.78
C TYR A 234 -6.54 2.49 26.50
N PRO A 235 -6.91 3.77 26.56
CA PRO A 235 -7.11 4.58 25.38
C PRO A 235 -5.76 4.95 24.74
N PHE A 236 -5.75 5.48 23.51
CA PHE A 236 -4.51 5.81 22.80
C PHE A 236 -3.68 6.88 23.51
N GLU A 237 -4.32 7.82 24.18
CA GLU A 237 -3.68 8.94 24.89
C GLU A 237 -2.85 8.49 26.09
N ARG A 238 -3.06 7.25 26.56
CA ARG A 238 -2.26 6.65 27.64
C ARG A 238 -0.99 5.98 27.13
N LEU A 239 -0.86 5.67 25.84
CA LEU A 239 0.33 5.02 25.30
C LEU A 239 1.51 5.99 25.32
N LYS A 240 2.46 5.77 26.23
CA LYS A 240 3.67 6.58 26.37
C LYS A 240 4.78 6.11 25.45
N MET A 241 4.96 4.80 25.37
CA MET A 241 6.00 4.17 24.56
C MET A 241 5.47 2.90 23.93
N SER A 242 5.86 2.68 22.68
CA SER A 242 5.69 1.42 21.98
C SER A 242 7.01 1.04 21.33
N ALA A 243 7.43 -0.21 21.50
CA ALA A 243 8.63 -0.76 20.86
C ALA A 243 8.38 -2.18 20.37
N ASP A 244 9.28 -2.68 19.54
CA ASP A 244 9.22 -4.05 19.04
C ASP A 244 10.65 -4.58 18.79
N ASP A 245 10.85 -5.89 18.96
CA ASP A 245 12.16 -6.53 18.74
C ASP A 245 12.39 -6.96 17.28
N GLY A 246 11.42 -6.72 16.39
CA GLY A 246 11.43 -7.16 14.99
C GLY A 246 11.24 -8.66 14.78
N ILE A 247 11.12 -9.46 15.85
CA ILE A 247 11.09 -10.92 15.81
C ILE A 247 9.74 -11.45 16.28
N ARG A 248 9.35 -11.16 17.53
CA ARG A 248 8.08 -11.65 18.10
C ARG A 248 7.50 -10.80 19.22
N ASN A 249 8.32 -10.01 19.92
CA ASN A 249 7.86 -9.26 21.09
C ASN A 249 7.39 -7.86 20.71
N LEU A 250 6.23 -7.48 21.24
CA LEU A 250 5.70 -6.13 21.23
C LEU A 250 5.73 -5.59 22.67
N TYR A 251 6.26 -4.39 22.84
CA TYR A 251 6.36 -3.71 24.12
C TYR A 251 5.44 -2.49 24.13
N LEU A 252 4.54 -2.41 25.11
CA LEU A 252 3.59 -1.31 25.26
C LEU A 252 3.64 -0.76 26.70
N ASP A 253 3.99 0.50 26.86
CA ASP A 253 3.97 1.19 28.14
C ASP A 253 2.86 2.25 28.17
N PHE A 254 1.93 2.10 29.13
CA PHE A 254 0.81 3.01 29.36
C PHE A 254 1.01 3.92 30.59
N GLY A 255 2.16 3.82 31.25
CA GLY A 255 2.54 4.61 32.42
C GLY A 255 1.73 4.32 33.68
N GLY A 256 1.13 3.12 33.79
CA GLY A 256 0.47 2.64 35.00
C GLY A 256 1.36 1.72 35.84
N PRO A 257 0.84 1.17 36.96
CA PRO A 257 1.63 0.41 37.93
C PRO A 257 2.19 -0.91 37.38
N GLU A 258 1.56 -1.48 36.36
CA GLU A 258 2.00 -2.64 35.58
C GLU A 258 3.34 -2.45 34.84
N GLY A 259 3.76 -1.21 34.60
CA GLY A 259 4.95 -0.91 33.80
C GLY A 259 4.79 -1.30 32.32
N GLU A 260 5.90 -1.66 31.69
CA GLU A 260 5.92 -2.08 30.29
C GLU A 260 5.30 -3.47 30.11
N LEU A 261 4.24 -3.56 29.32
CA LEU A 261 3.62 -4.83 28.93
C LEU A 261 4.43 -5.46 27.79
N THR A 262 5.07 -6.59 28.08
CA THR A 262 5.78 -7.40 27.07
C THR A 262 4.86 -8.50 26.55
N MET A 263 4.47 -8.40 25.28
CA MET A 263 3.58 -9.34 24.60
C MET A 263 4.33 -10.17 23.56
N ASP A 264 4.35 -11.49 23.72
CA ASP A 264 4.87 -12.41 22.70
C ASP A 264 3.78 -12.70 21.67
N LEU A 265 3.96 -12.24 20.44
CA LEU A 265 2.96 -12.36 19.36
C LEU A 265 3.11 -13.64 18.55
N HIS A 266 4.09 -14.50 18.86
CA HIS A 266 4.42 -15.71 18.11
C HIS A 266 4.78 -15.48 16.63
N SER A 267 4.91 -14.22 16.22
CA SER A 267 5.14 -13.79 14.85
C SER A 267 5.68 -12.36 14.83
N CYS A 268 6.25 -11.94 13.70
CA CYS A 268 6.83 -10.62 13.58
C CYS A 268 5.82 -9.52 13.97
N PRO A 269 6.17 -8.58 14.86
CA PRO A 269 5.26 -7.54 15.35
C PRO A 269 4.98 -6.41 14.34
N LYS A 270 5.67 -6.40 13.19
CA LYS A 270 5.55 -5.32 12.20
C LYS A 270 4.13 -5.06 11.69
N PRO A 271 3.27 -6.07 11.41
CA PRO A 271 1.89 -5.81 11.00
C PRO A 271 1.12 -4.98 12.02
N ILE A 272 1.16 -5.35 13.31
CA ILE A 272 0.41 -4.63 14.35
C ILE A 272 1.01 -3.25 14.61
N VAL A 273 2.34 -3.11 14.57
CA VAL A 273 3.02 -1.81 14.66
C VAL A 273 2.55 -0.88 13.55
N PHE A 274 2.46 -1.38 12.30
CA PHE A 274 1.97 -0.58 11.19
C PHE A 274 0.49 -0.22 11.33
N VAL A 275 -0.36 -1.14 11.82
CA VAL A 275 -1.77 -0.85 12.13
C VAL A 275 -1.92 0.26 13.16
N LEU A 276 -1.18 0.20 14.28
CA LEU A 276 -1.20 1.22 15.33
C LEU A 276 -0.89 2.60 14.78
N HIS A 277 0.16 2.64 13.99
CA HIS A 277 0.63 3.79 13.28
C HIS A 277 -0.39 4.38 12.28
N THR A 278 -1.09 3.54 11.54
CA THR A 278 -2.15 3.97 10.62
C THR A 278 -3.37 4.48 11.40
N PHE A 279 -3.78 3.80 12.47
CA PHE A 279 -4.88 4.23 13.33
C PHE A 279 -4.60 5.60 13.95
N LEU A 280 -3.41 5.79 14.52
CA LEU A 280 -2.97 7.07 15.06
C LEU A 280 -2.93 8.16 13.99
N SER A 281 -2.34 7.89 12.82
CA SER A 281 -2.29 8.87 11.73
C SER A 281 -3.69 9.29 11.27
N ALA A 282 -4.58 8.34 11.03
CA ALA A 282 -5.96 8.63 10.61
C ALA A 282 -6.73 9.42 11.68
N LYS A 283 -6.55 9.09 12.97
CA LYS A 283 -7.15 9.86 14.07
C LYS A 283 -6.70 11.31 14.08
N VAL A 284 -5.39 11.54 13.99
CA VAL A 284 -4.80 12.87 14.03
C VAL A 284 -5.27 13.71 12.84
N THR A 285 -5.33 13.11 11.64
CA THR A 285 -5.89 13.75 10.44
C THR A 285 -7.37 14.09 10.63
N ARG A 286 -8.18 13.18 11.18
CA ARG A 286 -9.61 13.43 11.45
C ARG A 286 -9.83 14.57 12.46
N MET A 287 -8.95 14.70 13.44
CA MET A 287 -8.99 15.79 14.43
C MET A 287 -8.46 17.13 13.89
N GLY A 288 -7.95 17.18 12.66
CA GLY A 288 -7.39 18.40 12.06
C GLY A 288 -6.09 18.88 12.72
N LEU A 289 -5.38 17.99 13.42
CA LEU A 289 -4.17 18.34 14.18
C LEU A 289 -2.88 18.33 13.33
N LEU A 290 -2.98 17.95 12.06
CA LEU A 290 -1.91 18.06 11.06
C LEU A 290 -2.45 18.89 9.89
N VAL A 291 -1.88 20.08 9.68
CA VAL A 291 -2.06 20.95 8.51
C VAL A 291 -0.80 20.89 7.67
#